data_AF-A0A937QPB8-F1
#
_entry.id   AF-A0A937QPB8-F1
#
_cell.length_a   1.000
_cell.length_b   1.000
_cell.length_c   1.000
_cell.angle_alpha   90.00
_cell.angle_beta   90.00
_cell.angle_gamma   90.00
#
_symmetry.space_group_name_H-M   'P 1'
#
loop_
_entity.id
_entity.type
_entity.pdbx_description
1 polymer ?
#
loop_
_entity_poly.entity_id
_entity_poly.type
_entity_poly.pdbx_seq_one_letter_code
_entity_poly.pdbx_strand_id
1 'polypeptide(L)'
;MKLDHPGLKKEVIPLVLLGASAVCAVLILVKTTSFFAASAKAENLLKRAAAQNGSNDKGTKDVVAKSCAIADDLKKANLFSPPVPKQHPVTSVSGILGDEALIGGKWYKAGDRVQDARIVAVEATQVRIEWEGREKTFAPLQATDQLGPGGSRRTSRSSRPLARAKSPTRRPAQIGRSSSGGGEELTAEEREKSRQKAEKQRLAIGKKELQRASREDANKSQPDKKKKSPDEIRKAKQRAAEKRAPSDIKKANEKGTEKKTKRPAQK
;
A
#
# COMPACT_ATOMS: atom_id res chain seq x y z
N MET A 1 43.01 49.39 26.39
CA MET A 1 43.95 48.35 26.79
C MET A 1 43.46 47.02 26.22
N LYS A 2 44.18 46.45 25.24
CA LYS A 2 43.89 45.14 24.64
C LYS A 2 44.70 44.10 25.41
N LEU A 3 44.04 43.21 26.13
CA LEU A 3 44.68 42.09 26.81
C LEU A 3 44.67 40.88 25.86
N ASP A 4 45.74 40.74 25.10
CA ASP A 4 46.00 39.55 24.30
C ASP A 4 46.57 38.46 25.22
N HIS A 5 45.82 37.37 25.41
CA HIS A 5 46.28 36.17 26.12
C HIS A 5 46.32 34.96 25.15
N PRO A 6 47.41 34.78 24.39
CA PRO A 6 47.55 33.68 23.44
C PRO A 6 48.12 32.37 24.02
N GLY A 7 48.57 32.34 25.29
CA GLY A 7 49.35 31.21 25.84
C GLY A 7 48.53 30.04 26.42
N LEU A 8 47.42 30.30 27.10
CA LEU A 8 46.73 29.28 27.92
C LEU A 8 45.79 28.34 27.13
N LYS A 9 45.51 28.62 25.86
CA LYS A 9 44.50 27.86 25.11
C LYS A 9 45.01 26.50 24.62
N LYS A 10 46.32 26.32 24.45
CA LYS A 10 46.88 25.11 23.82
C LYS A 10 46.89 23.89 24.74
N GLU A 11 46.89 24.08 26.06
CA GLU A 11 46.92 22.99 27.05
C GLU A 11 45.53 22.66 27.62
N VAL A 12 44.62 23.64 27.65
CA VAL A 12 43.24 23.41 28.12
C VAL A 12 42.44 22.57 27.10
N ILE A 13 42.68 22.75 25.81
CA ILE A 13 42.00 21.99 24.75
C ILE A 13 42.20 20.48 24.88
N PRO A 14 43.44 19.93 24.97
CA PRO A 14 43.64 18.49 25.10
C PRO A 14 43.08 17.94 26.42
N LEU A 15 43.15 18.70 27.51
CA LEU A 15 42.58 18.28 28.81
C LEU A 15 41.05 18.18 28.74
N VAL A 16 40.38 19.16 28.13
CA VAL A 16 38.93 19.13 27.90
C VAL A 16 38.54 18.00 26.94
N LEU A 17 39.32 17.78 25.88
CA LEU A 17 39.08 16.68 24.93
C LEU A 17 39.23 15.31 25.61
N LEU A 18 40.23 15.14 26.47
CA LEU A 18 40.47 13.92 27.23
C LEU A 18 39.32 13.66 28.21
N GLY A 19 38.86 14.70 28.91
CA GLY A 19 37.69 14.63 29.78
C GLY A 19 36.42 14.23 29.01
N ALA A 20 36.17 14.86 27.86
CA ALA A 20 35.02 14.53 27.01
C ALA A 20 35.09 13.08 26.48
N SER A 21 36.28 12.61 26.10
CA SER A 21 36.50 11.23 25.64
C SER A 21 36.19 10.22 26.75
N ALA A 22 36.68 10.45 27.97
CA ALA A 22 36.41 9.58 29.12
C ALA A 22 34.90 9.49 29.43
N VAL A 23 34.19 10.62 29.40
CA VAL A 23 32.73 10.65 29.59
C VAL A 23 32.01 9.87 28.48
N CYS A 24 32.42 10.03 27.22
CA CYS A 24 31.87 9.28 26.09
C CYS A 24 32.07 7.76 26.26
N ALA A 25 33.25 7.32 26.68
CA ALA A 25 33.53 5.90 26.91
C ALA A 25 32.61 5.30 27.99
N VAL A 26 32.40 6.02 29.10
CA VAL A 26 31.47 5.62 30.17
C VAL A 26 30.04 5.54 29.66
N LEU A 27 29.58 6.51 28.86
CA LEU A 27 28.23 6.48 28.28
C LEU A 27 28.02 5.30 27.32
N ILE A 28 29.05 4.93 26.55
CA ILE A 28 28.99 3.75 25.67
C ILE A 28 28.85 2.48 26.52
N LEU A 29 29.64 2.33 27.60
CA LEU A 29 29.57 1.18 28.50
C LEU A 29 28.20 1.06 29.19
N VAL A 30 27.64 2.17 29.67
CA VAL A 30 26.29 2.20 30.27
C VAL A 30 25.22 1.82 29.23
N LYS A 31 25.34 2.30 27.99
CA LYS A 31 24.40 1.93 26.94
C LYS A 31 24.50 0.46 26.57
N THR A 32 25.70 -0.07 26.32
CA THR A 32 25.86 -1.47 25.93
C THR A 32 25.36 -2.41 27.04
N THR A 33 25.70 -2.15 28.31
CA THR A 33 25.19 -2.94 29.44
C THR A 33 23.66 -2.90 29.56
N SER A 34 23.03 -1.74 29.34
CA SER A 34 21.56 -1.64 29.34
C SER A 34 20.91 -2.42 28.19
N PHE A 35 21.54 -2.45 27.01
CA PHE A 35 21.09 -3.28 25.88
C PHE A 35 21.16 -4.77 26.21
N PHE A 36 22.25 -5.23 26.83
CA PHE A 36 22.37 -6.62 27.28
C PHE A 36 21.32 -6.98 28.34
N ALA A 37 21.08 -6.10 29.32
CA ALA A 37 20.05 -6.32 30.34
C ALA A 37 18.63 -6.38 29.75
N ALA A 38 18.32 -5.54 28.75
CA ALA A 38 17.06 -5.58 28.03
C ALA A 38 16.92 -6.87 27.19
N SER A 39 17.99 -7.29 26.52
CA SER A 39 17.99 -8.53 25.72
C SER A 39 17.75 -9.77 26.59
N ALA A 40 18.38 -9.84 27.76
CA ALA A 40 18.18 -10.95 28.68
C ALA A 40 16.73 -11.03 29.20
N LYS A 41 16.07 -9.88 29.43
CA LYS A 41 14.64 -9.84 29.79
C LYS A 41 13.75 -10.31 28.64
N ALA A 42 14.05 -9.92 27.40
CA ALA A 42 13.30 -10.36 26.22
C ALA A 42 13.40 -11.88 26.02
N GLU A 43 14.60 -12.46 26.18
CA GLU A 43 14.78 -13.91 26.11
C GLU A 43 14.01 -14.65 27.20
N ASN A 44 14.00 -14.14 28.44
CA ASN A 44 13.24 -14.77 29.51
C ASN A 44 11.73 -14.69 29.28
N LEU A 45 11.22 -13.60 28.70
CA LEU A 45 9.82 -13.50 28.29
C LEU A 45 9.50 -14.47 27.15
N LEU A 46 10.39 -14.61 26.16
CA LEU A 46 10.26 -15.59 25.07
C LEU A 46 10.28 -17.02 25.60
N LYS A 47 11.22 -17.36 26.48
CA LYS A 47 11.31 -18.70 27.11
C LYS A 47 10.08 -18.99 27.97
N ARG A 48 9.60 -18.00 28.74
CA ARG A 48 8.38 -18.13 29.55
C ARG A 48 7.14 -18.26 28.68
N ALA A 49 7.03 -17.48 27.61
CA ALA A 49 5.94 -17.61 26.63
C ALA A 49 6.01 -18.93 25.87
N ALA A 50 7.19 -19.43 25.52
CA ALA A 50 7.39 -20.72 24.87
C ALA A 50 7.07 -21.89 25.80
N ALA A 51 7.46 -21.81 27.08
CA ALA A 51 7.13 -22.81 28.11
C ALA A 51 5.64 -22.79 28.45
N GLN A 52 5.01 -21.61 28.51
CA GLN A 52 3.59 -21.44 28.78
C GLN A 52 2.71 -21.80 27.57
N ASN A 53 3.21 -21.60 26.34
CA ASN A 53 2.60 -22.05 25.08
C ASN A 53 3.11 -23.44 24.66
N GLY A 54 3.51 -24.29 25.63
CA GLY A 54 4.07 -25.62 25.37
C GLY A 54 3.34 -26.33 24.24
N SER A 55 4.04 -26.50 23.11
CA SER A 55 3.69 -27.24 21.88
C SER A 55 2.19 -27.41 21.57
N ASN A 56 1.37 -26.38 21.77
CA ASN A 56 -0.06 -26.43 21.47
C ASN A 56 -0.25 -26.15 19.97
N ASP A 57 0.34 -27.02 19.15
CA ASP A 57 0.28 -27.02 17.68
C ASP A 57 -1.17 -27.03 17.17
N LYS A 58 -2.11 -27.50 18.00
CA LYS A 58 -3.55 -27.42 17.72
C LYS A 58 -4.10 -25.99 17.83
N GLY A 59 -3.70 -25.24 18.86
CA GLY A 59 -4.19 -23.88 19.08
C GLY A 59 -3.68 -22.86 18.06
N THR A 60 -2.45 -23.02 17.59
CA THR A 60 -1.88 -22.16 16.53
C THR A 60 -2.55 -22.41 15.19
N LYS A 61 -2.85 -23.67 14.84
CA LYS A 61 -3.58 -24.02 13.62
C LYS A 61 -4.96 -23.37 13.58
N ASP A 62 -5.69 -23.34 14.68
CA ASP A 62 -7.00 -22.70 14.75
C ASP A 62 -6.92 -21.18 14.55
N VAL A 63 -5.92 -20.52 15.14
CA VAL A 63 -5.71 -19.07 14.96
C VAL A 63 -5.29 -18.75 13.53
N VAL A 64 -4.41 -19.56 12.95
CA VAL A 64 -3.99 -19.42 11.54
C VAL A 64 -5.17 -19.64 10.61
N ALA A 65 -5.96 -20.70 10.80
CA ALA A 65 -7.15 -20.98 10.00
C ALA A 65 -8.18 -19.85 10.08
N LYS A 66 -8.45 -19.31 11.28
CA LYS A 66 -9.32 -18.14 11.47
C LYS A 66 -8.78 -16.90 10.75
N SER A 67 -7.49 -16.62 10.87
CA SER A 67 -6.87 -15.48 10.20
C SER A 67 -6.86 -15.63 8.68
N CYS A 68 -6.69 -16.85 8.16
CA CYS A 68 -6.75 -17.15 6.73
C CYS A 68 -8.17 -16.95 6.19
N ALA A 69 -9.20 -17.44 6.92
CA ALA A 69 -10.60 -17.23 6.56
C ALA A 69 -10.95 -15.73 6.49
N ILE A 70 -10.53 -14.94 7.48
CA ILE A 70 -10.73 -13.48 7.47
C ILE A 70 -9.99 -12.81 6.31
N ALA A 71 -8.76 -13.25 6.00
CA ALA A 71 -7.99 -12.72 4.89
C ALA A 71 -8.65 -13.04 3.53
N ASP A 72 -9.20 -14.24 3.37
CA ASP A 72 -9.92 -14.65 2.17
C ASP A 72 -11.23 -13.87 1.99
N ASP A 73 -11.97 -13.63 3.07
CA ASP A 73 -13.18 -12.80 3.03
C ASP A 73 -12.86 -11.33 2.74
N LEU A 74 -11.78 -10.79 3.33
CA LEU A 74 -11.27 -9.47 2.96
C LEU A 74 -10.82 -9.40 1.50
N LYS A 75 -10.21 -10.47 0.98
CA LYS A 75 -9.79 -10.56 -0.43
C LYS A 75 -11.00 -10.58 -1.37
N LYS A 76 -12.07 -11.29 -1.03
CA LYS A 76 -13.34 -11.30 -1.78
C LYS A 76 -14.05 -9.94 -1.72
N ALA A 77 -13.98 -9.24 -0.59
CA ALA A 77 -14.60 -7.93 -0.40
C ALA A 77 -13.75 -6.76 -0.93
N ASN A 78 -12.50 -7.00 -1.33
CA ASN A 78 -11.59 -5.94 -1.74
C ASN A 78 -11.91 -5.42 -3.15
N LEU A 79 -12.55 -4.25 -3.22
CA LEU A 79 -12.83 -3.51 -4.46
C LEU A 79 -11.58 -3.06 -5.23
N PHE A 80 -10.40 -3.12 -4.59
CA PHE A 80 -9.11 -2.79 -5.22
C PHE A 80 -8.34 -4.03 -5.69
N SER A 81 -8.83 -5.24 -5.40
CA SER A 81 -8.28 -6.43 -6.05
C SER A 81 -8.75 -6.42 -7.49
N PRO A 82 -7.84 -6.46 -8.48
CA PRO A 82 -8.26 -6.61 -9.87
C PRO A 82 -9.15 -7.85 -9.97
N PRO A 83 -10.25 -7.79 -10.74
CA PRO A 83 -11.12 -8.94 -10.91
C PRO A 83 -10.28 -10.13 -11.36
N VAL A 84 -10.55 -11.31 -10.78
CA VAL A 84 -9.83 -12.54 -11.16
C VAL A 84 -9.93 -12.65 -12.68
N PRO A 85 -8.79 -12.73 -13.39
CA PRO A 85 -8.83 -12.82 -14.84
C PRO A 85 -9.65 -14.04 -15.20
N LYS A 86 -10.71 -13.83 -15.98
CA LYS A 86 -11.51 -14.95 -16.47
C LYS A 86 -10.58 -15.91 -17.20
N GLN A 87 -10.75 -17.20 -16.95
CA GLN A 87 -9.96 -18.22 -17.64
C GLN A 87 -10.59 -18.50 -18.99
N HIS A 88 -9.75 -18.61 -20.03
CA HIS A 88 -10.23 -18.97 -21.36
C HIS A 88 -10.75 -20.41 -21.32
N PRO A 89 -11.98 -20.69 -21.82
CA PRO A 89 -12.61 -22.01 -21.68
C PRO A 89 -11.83 -23.11 -22.42
N VAL A 90 -11.13 -22.73 -23.49
CA VAL A 90 -10.19 -23.60 -24.20
C VAL A 90 -8.79 -23.41 -23.62
N THR A 91 -8.29 -24.42 -22.92
CA THR A 91 -6.94 -24.45 -22.36
C THR A 91 -5.91 -24.97 -23.35
N SER A 92 -6.26 -26.02 -24.11
CA SER A 92 -5.40 -26.67 -25.08
C SER A 92 -6.18 -27.20 -26.27
N VAL A 93 -5.53 -27.23 -27.43
CA VAL A 93 -6.01 -27.89 -28.65
C VAL A 93 -5.16 -29.13 -28.82
N SER A 94 -5.77 -30.31 -28.78
CA SER A 94 -5.03 -31.58 -28.83
C SER A 94 -4.62 -31.99 -30.24
N GLY A 95 -5.33 -31.51 -31.26
CA GLY A 95 -5.07 -31.84 -32.66
C GLY A 95 -5.92 -31.03 -33.62
N ILE A 96 -5.49 -31.01 -34.88
CA ILE A 96 -6.21 -30.38 -35.99
C ILE A 96 -6.26 -31.41 -37.12
N LEU A 97 -7.43 -31.59 -37.75
CA LEU A 97 -7.65 -32.49 -38.86
C LEU A 97 -8.51 -31.80 -39.91
N GLY A 98 -7.87 -31.27 -40.96
CA GLY A 98 -8.56 -30.47 -41.97
C GLY A 98 -9.20 -29.22 -41.35
N ASP A 99 -10.51 -29.10 -41.47
CA ASP A 99 -11.31 -27.97 -40.95
C ASP A 99 -11.88 -28.22 -39.53
N GLU A 100 -11.43 -29.29 -38.88
CA GLU A 100 -11.86 -29.69 -37.54
C GLU A 100 -10.72 -29.60 -36.52
N ALA A 101 -11.04 -29.16 -35.30
CA ALA A 101 -10.11 -29.06 -34.18
C ALA A 101 -10.56 -29.94 -33.00
N LEU A 102 -9.62 -30.69 -32.42
CA LEU A 102 -9.86 -31.54 -31.25
C LEU A 102 -9.65 -30.74 -29.96
N ILE A 103 -10.75 -30.34 -29.30
CA ILE A 103 -10.74 -29.55 -28.07
C ILE A 103 -11.48 -30.34 -26.98
N GLY A 104 -10.80 -30.62 -25.86
CA GLY A 104 -11.40 -31.37 -24.75
C GLY A 104 -11.93 -32.76 -25.13
N GLY A 105 -11.29 -33.41 -26.11
CA GLY A 105 -11.67 -34.74 -26.60
C GLY A 105 -12.85 -34.77 -27.59
N LYS A 106 -13.34 -33.61 -28.05
CA LYS A 106 -14.38 -33.51 -29.09
C LYS A 106 -13.87 -32.73 -30.30
N TRP A 107 -14.28 -33.16 -31.49
CA TRP A 107 -14.00 -32.47 -32.75
C TRP A 107 -15.03 -31.35 -32.96
N TYR A 108 -14.53 -30.16 -33.29
CA TYR A 108 -15.34 -28.96 -33.55
C TYR A 108 -14.94 -28.31 -34.87
N LYS A 109 -15.90 -27.76 -35.61
CA LYS A 109 -15.71 -27.06 -36.89
C LYS A 109 -15.60 -25.55 -36.72
N ALA A 110 -15.11 -24.88 -37.75
CA ALA A 110 -15.23 -23.42 -37.85
C ALA A 110 -16.70 -22.98 -37.75
N GLY A 111 -17.01 -22.07 -36.83
CA GLY A 111 -18.35 -21.61 -36.53
C GLY A 111 -18.97 -22.21 -35.26
N ASP A 112 -18.47 -23.37 -34.79
CA ASP A 112 -18.99 -24.01 -33.58
C ASP A 112 -18.62 -23.23 -32.31
N ARG A 113 -19.40 -23.46 -31.23
CA ARG A 113 -19.18 -22.85 -29.92
C ARG A 113 -18.71 -23.89 -28.91
N VAL A 114 -17.61 -23.57 -28.21
CA VAL A 114 -17.08 -24.32 -27.07
C VAL A 114 -17.31 -23.49 -25.82
N GLN A 115 -18.36 -23.81 -25.07
CA GLN A 115 -18.87 -22.98 -23.96
C GLN A 115 -19.19 -21.55 -24.46
N ASP A 116 -18.48 -20.54 -23.95
CA ASP A 116 -18.66 -19.13 -24.31
C ASP A 116 -17.72 -18.66 -25.44
N ALA A 117 -16.87 -19.54 -25.97
CA ALA A 117 -15.92 -19.22 -27.02
C ALA A 117 -16.40 -19.73 -28.39
N ARG A 118 -16.16 -18.95 -29.45
CA ARG A 118 -16.53 -19.29 -30.83
C ARG A 118 -15.28 -19.60 -31.65
N ILE A 119 -15.29 -20.70 -32.39
CA ILE A 119 -14.20 -21.02 -33.33
C ILE A 119 -14.40 -20.18 -34.58
N VAL A 120 -13.49 -19.25 -34.84
CA VAL A 120 -13.55 -18.36 -36.01
C VAL A 120 -13.01 -19.06 -37.24
N ALA A 121 -11.84 -19.68 -37.10
CA ALA A 121 -11.16 -20.38 -38.18
C ALA A 121 -10.31 -21.54 -37.63
N VAL A 122 -10.29 -22.64 -38.38
CA VAL A 122 -9.39 -23.76 -38.19
C VAL A 122 -8.41 -23.74 -39.36
N GLU A 123 -7.14 -23.42 -39.08
CA GLU A 123 -6.06 -23.48 -40.06
C GLU A 123 -5.20 -24.72 -39.79
N ALA A 124 -4.42 -25.18 -40.77
CA ALA A 124 -3.64 -26.43 -40.66
C ALA A 124 -2.70 -26.49 -39.44
N THR A 125 -2.18 -25.35 -38.98
CA THR A 125 -1.23 -25.26 -37.86
C THR A 125 -1.75 -24.50 -36.65
N GLN A 126 -2.90 -23.83 -36.77
CA GLN A 126 -3.42 -22.96 -35.72
C GLN A 126 -4.94 -22.83 -35.75
N VAL A 127 -5.55 -22.68 -34.58
CA VAL A 127 -6.99 -22.47 -34.41
C VAL A 127 -7.21 -21.08 -33.83
N ARG A 128 -8.04 -20.27 -34.50
CA ARG A 128 -8.44 -18.95 -34.01
C ARG A 128 -9.76 -19.05 -33.29
N ILE A 129 -9.76 -18.66 -32.02
CA ILE A 129 -10.92 -18.74 -31.15
C ILE A 129 -11.23 -17.33 -30.64
N GLU A 130 -12.45 -16.86 -30.85
CA GLU A 130 -12.95 -15.61 -30.32
C GLU A 130 -13.61 -15.85 -28.96
N TRP A 131 -13.16 -15.12 -27.96
CA TRP A 131 -13.72 -15.16 -26.62
C TRP A 131 -13.81 -13.75 -26.03
N GLU A 132 -15.00 -13.36 -25.58
CA GLU A 132 -15.31 -12.00 -25.11
C GLU A 132 -14.90 -10.88 -26.11
N GLY A 133 -15.07 -11.14 -27.42
CA GLY A 133 -14.69 -10.22 -28.49
C GLY A 133 -13.18 -10.08 -28.73
N ARG A 134 -12.37 -11.00 -28.16
CA ARG A 134 -10.93 -11.07 -28.41
C ARG A 134 -10.59 -12.39 -29.10
N GLU A 135 -9.93 -12.29 -30.24
CA GLU A 135 -9.38 -13.45 -30.93
C GLU A 135 -8.08 -13.90 -30.27
N LYS A 136 -7.98 -15.20 -30.00
CA LYS A 136 -6.77 -15.85 -29.50
C LYS A 136 -6.43 -17.03 -30.41
N THR A 137 -5.16 -17.11 -30.77
CA THR A 137 -4.64 -18.18 -31.63
C THR A 137 -4.04 -19.28 -30.76
N PHE A 138 -4.39 -20.53 -31.06
CA PHE A 138 -3.87 -21.72 -30.40
C PHE A 138 -3.19 -22.62 -31.41
N ALA A 139 -1.99 -23.11 -31.08
CA ALA A 139 -1.28 -24.13 -31.86
C ALA A 139 -1.24 -25.45 -31.06
N PRO A 140 -1.39 -26.62 -31.71
CA PRO A 140 -1.56 -27.92 -31.02
C PRO A 140 -0.49 -28.31 -30.00
N LEU A 141 0.73 -27.75 -30.11
CA LEU A 141 1.86 -28.07 -29.23
C LEU A 141 2.37 -26.88 -28.42
N GLN A 142 1.77 -25.69 -28.53
CA GLN A 142 2.19 -24.50 -27.77
C GLN A 142 1.46 -24.34 -26.43
N ALA A 143 0.58 -25.28 -26.05
CA ALA A 143 -0.28 -25.15 -24.88
C ALA A 143 0.43 -25.35 -23.52
N THR A 144 1.70 -25.77 -23.49
CA THR A 144 2.35 -26.20 -22.24
C THR A 144 3.22 -25.12 -21.56
N ASP A 145 3.56 -24.02 -22.24
CA ASP A 145 4.49 -23.03 -21.66
C ASP A 145 3.85 -21.96 -20.75
N GLN A 146 2.53 -22.03 -20.47
CA GLN A 146 1.86 -21.07 -19.57
C GLN A 146 1.83 -21.48 -18.08
N LEU A 147 2.57 -22.50 -17.66
CA LEU A 147 2.66 -22.94 -16.26
C LEU A 147 3.81 -22.28 -15.46
N GLY A 148 4.11 -21.02 -15.73
CA GLY A 148 5.10 -20.24 -14.98
C GLY A 148 4.52 -18.98 -14.32
N PRO A 149 4.08 -19.01 -13.05
CA PRO A 149 3.80 -17.81 -12.28
C PRO A 149 5.12 -17.16 -11.84
N GLY A 150 5.85 -16.50 -12.75
CA GLY A 150 7.12 -15.89 -12.37
C GLY A 150 8.03 -15.35 -13.47
N GLY A 151 7.64 -15.44 -14.74
CA GLY A 151 8.43 -14.90 -15.85
C GLY A 151 8.14 -13.43 -16.10
N SER A 152 9.03 -12.57 -15.61
CA SER A 152 9.16 -11.15 -15.95
C SER A 152 8.60 -10.81 -17.35
N ARG A 153 7.52 -10.01 -17.41
CA ARG A 153 7.16 -9.25 -18.61
C ARG A 153 8.33 -8.32 -18.93
N ARG A 154 9.34 -8.84 -19.64
CA ARG A 154 10.17 -7.99 -20.48
C ARG A 154 9.22 -7.45 -21.54
N THR A 155 8.88 -6.19 -21.34
CA THR A 155 8.22 -5.36 -22.33
C THR A 155 8.95 -5.56 -23.65
N SER A 156 8.27 -6.19 -24.60
CA SER A 156 8.65 -6.18 -26.00
C SER A 156 8.63 -4.70 -26.39
N ARG A 157 9.81 -4.10 -26.32
CA ARG A 157 10.08 -2.73 -26.72
C ARG A 157 9.77 -2.69 -28.21
N SER A 158 8.56 -2.25 -28.52
CA SER A 158 8.11 -1.94 -29.86
C SER A 158 9.22 -1.13 -30.53
N SER A 159 9.87 -1.76 -31.51
CA SER A 159 10.75 -1.13 -32.47
C SER A 159 9.91 -0.20 -33.33
N ARG A 160 9.55 0.96 -32.76
CA ARG A 160 8.97 2.06 -33.50
C ARG A 160 10.12 2.77 -34.21
N PRO A 161 10.14 2.86 -35.55
CA PRO A 161 11.19 3.58 -36.26
C PRO A 161 11.17 5.06 -35.83
N LEU A 162 12.33 5.54 -35.40
CA LEU A 162 12.58 6.92 -35.00
C LEU A 162 12.43 7.84 -36.22
N ALA A 163 11.23 8.39 -36.41
CA ALA A 163 11.05 9.59 -37.20
C ALA A 163 11.52 10.80 -36.39
N ARG A 164 12.66 11.33 -36.83
CA ARG A 164 13.33 12.56 -36.41
C ARG A 164 12.39 13.77 -36.51
N ALA A 165 12.02 14.36 -35.37
CA ALA A 165 11.50 15.72 -35.32
C ALA A 165 12.13 16.48 -34.13
N LYS A 166 12.93 17.49 -34.46
CA LYS A 166 13.53 18.44 -33.52
C LYS A 166 12.45 19.43 -33.07
N SER A 167 12.09 19.40 -31.79
CA SER A 167 11.45 20.55 -31.13
C SER A 167 11.85 20.61 -29.64
N PRO A 168 12.39 21.73 -29.14
CA PRO A 168 12.69 21.91 -27.73
C PRO A 168 11.50 22.57 -27.04
N THR A 169 10.80 21.86 -26.15
CA THR A 169 9.93 22.54 -25.18
C THR A 169 10.00 21.82 -23.83
N ARG A 170 10.71 22.49 -22.91
CA ARG A 170 10.75 22.23 -21.48
C ARG A 170 9.35 22.07 -20.89
N ARG A 171 9.10 20.96 -20.22
CA ARG A 171 8.24 20.90 -19.02
C ARG A 171 8.73 19.77 -18.11
N PRO A 172 9.06 20.03 -16.83
CA PRO A 172 9.37 18.97 -15.88
C PRO A 172 8.05 18.37 -15.36
N ALA A 173 7.68 17.21 -15.87
CA ALA A 173 6.64 16.37 -15.29
C ALA A 173 7.26 15.48 -14.20
N GLN A 174 6.58 15.46 -13.05
CA GLN A 174 6.97 14.77 -11.83
C GLN A 174 7.29 13.29 -12.06
N ILE A 175 8.37 12.90 -11.41
CA ILE A 175 9.00 11.59 -11.39
C ILE A 175 8.01 10.52 -10.90
N GLY A 176 7.58 9.69 -11.85
CA GLY A 176 7.06 8.36 -11.62
C GLY A 176 8.17 7.48 -11.07
N ARG A 177 7.85 6.81 -9.97
CA ARG A 177 8.68 5.85 -9.25
C ARG A 177 8.78 4.57 -10.07
N SER A 178 9.73 4.50 -11.00
CA SER A 178 10.09 3.27 -11.71
C SER A 178 11.23 2.57 -10.99
N SER A 179 10.91 1.44 -10.37
CA SER A 179 11.87 0.41 -10.01
C SER A 179 12.41 -0.26 -11.28
N SER A 180 13.68 -0.07 -11.56
CA SER A 180 14.47 -0.91 -12.47
C SER A 180 15.92 -0.68 -12.04
N GLY A 181 16.58 -1.63 -11.38
CA GLY A 181 16.99 -2.84 -12.07
C GLY A 181 18.21 -2.51 -12.94
N GLY A 182 19.24 -1.99 -12.30
CA GLY A 182 20.52 -1.59 -12.88
C GLY A 182 21.40 -1.21 -11.71
N GLY A 183 22.27 -2.14 -11.29
CA GLY A 183 23.24 -1.89 -10.24
C GLY A 183 24.35 -0.99 -10.75
N GLU A 184 24.03 0.28 -11.03
CA GLU A 184 25.07 1.30 -10.97
C GLU A 184 25.50 1.37 -9.51
N GLU A 185 26.77 1.07 -9.25
CA GLU A 185 27.35 1.25 -7.93
C GLU A 185 27.24 2.71 -7.53
N LEU A 186 26.23 3.01 -6.72
CA LEU A 186 26.06 4.30 -6.07
C LEU A 186 27.36 4.63 -5.34
N THR A 187 27.92 5.80 -5.67
CA THR A 187 29.13 6.33 -5.03
C THR A 187 28.95 6.36 -3.50
N ALA A 188 30.05 6.25 -2.76
CA ALA A 188 30.00 6.20 -1.28
C ALA A 188 29.27 7.40 -0.67
N GLU A 189 29.39 8.57 -1.29
CA GLU A 189 28.73 9.80 -0.85
C GLU A 189 27.19 9.74 -1.04
N GLU A 190 26.73 9.12 -2.12
CA GLU A 190 25.31 8.98 -2.42
C GLU A 190 24.63 7.93 -1.53
N ARG A 191 25.37 6.87 -1.18
CA ARG A 191 24.94 5.89 -0.16
C ARG A 191 24.74 6.57 1.20
N GLU A 192 25.64 7.46 1.62
CA GLU A 192 25.51 8.13 2.91
C GLU A 192 24.33 9.11 2.94
N LYS A 193 24.12 9.87 1.87
CA LYS A 193 22.93 10.74 1.72
C LYS A 193 21.63 9.93 1.75
N SER A 194 21.62 8.74 1.13
CA SER A 194 20.46 7.84 1.17
C SER A 194 20.17 7.32 2.59
N ARG A 195 21.21 7.01 3.37
CA ARG A 195 21.09 6.57 4.77
C ARG A 195 20.55 7.68 5.66
N GLN A 196 21.10 8.89 5.56
CA GLN A 196 20.61 10.04 6.33
C GLN A 196 19.14 10.35 6.01
N LYS A 197 18.74 10.24 4.74
CA LYS A 197 17.35 10.44 4.32
C LYS A 197 16.42 9.36 4.90
N ALA A 198 16.85 8.09 4.88
CA ALA A 198 16.10 6.98 5.45
C ALA A 198 15.95 7.13 6.98
N GLU A 199 17.01 7.54 7.67
CA GLU A 199 16.99 7.78 9.11
C GLU A 199 16.05 8.93 9.50
N LYS A 200 16.11 10.05 8.76
CA LYS A 200 15.19 11.18 8.97
C LYS A 200 13.73 10.78 8.77
N GLN A 201 13.44 9.90 7.80
CA GLN A 201 12.10 9.35 7.61
C GLN A 201 11.67 8.43 8.77
N ARG A 202 12.55 7.56 9.27
CA ARG A 202 12.25 6.72 10.45
C ARG A 202 11.93 7.56 11.69
N LEU A 203 12.71 8.61 11.94
CA LEU A 203 12.45 9.53 13.06
C LEU A 203 11.13 10.29 12.90
N ALA A 204 10.76 10.68 11.67
CA ALA A 204 9.48 11.33 11.41
C ALA A 204 8.28 10.40 11.66
N ILE A 205 8.38 9.12 11.27
CA ILE A 205 7.34 8.12 11.52
C ILE A 205 7.22 7.86 13.03
N GLY A 206 8.33 7.65 13.73
CA GLY A 206 8.31 7.42 15.18
C GLY A 206 7.69 8.57 15.97
N LYS A 207 7.99 9.83 15.61
CA LYS A 207 7.35 11.00 16.23
C LYS A 207 5.83 11.04 16.00
N LYS A 208 5.37 10.64 14.81
CA LYS A 208 3.93 10.59 14.48
C LYS A 208 3.21 9.48 15.24
N GLU A 209 3.86 8.35 15.48
CA GLU A 209 3.31 7.27 16.31
C GLU A 209 3.24 7.66 17.79
N LEU A 210 4.29 8.26 18.35
CA LEU A 210 4.28 8.82 19.71
C LEU A 210 3.16 9.85 19.89
N GLN A 211 2.94 10.72 18.90
CA GLN A 211 1.85 11.69 18.94
C GLN A 211 0.46 11.03 18.84
N ARG A 212 0.34 9.92 18.11
CA ARG A 212 -0.91 9.15 18.05
C ARG A 212 -1.20 8.45 19.38
N ALA A 213 -0.20 7.79 19.97
CA ALA A 213 -0.33 7.15 21.28
C ALA A 213 -0.75 8.16 22.36
N SER A 214 -0.08 9.32 22.41
CA SER A 214 -0.43 10.38 23.36
C SER A 214 -1.85 10.93 23.17
N ARG A 215 -2.35 11.02 21.93
CA ARG A 215 -3.75 11.40 21.67
C ARG A 215 -4.74 10.33 22.09
N GLU A 216 -4.39 9.06 21.94
CA GLU A 216 -5.23 7.95 22.35
C GLU A 216 -5.35 7.88 23.87
N ASP A 217 -4.24 8.08 24.58
CA ASP A 217 -4.22 8.15 26.04
C ASP A 217 -5.00 9.37 26.55
N ALA A 218 -4.83 10.54 25.92
CA ALA A 218 -5.61 11.74 26.26
C ALA A 218 -7.12 11.58 26.01
N ASN A 219 -7.51 10.76 25.02
CA ASN A 219 -8.91 10.47 24.74
C ASN A 219 -9.49 9.44 25.73
N LYS A 220 -8.68 8.47 26.19
CA LYS A 220 -9.05 7.52 27.25
C LYS A 220 -9.13 8.17 28.63
N SER A 221 -8.31 9.20 28.88
CA SER A 221 -8.29 9.93 30.15
C SER A 221 -9.31 11.06 30.22
N GLN A 222 -10.13 11.31 29.17
CA GLN A 222 -11.36 12.09 29.39
C GLN A 222 -12.33 11.19 30.16
N PRO A 223 -12.54 11.41 31.47
CA PRO A 223 -13.52 10.64 32.22
C PRO A 223 -14.84 10.76 31.48
N ASP A 224 -15.47 9.63 31.24
CA ASP A 224 -16.75 9.49 30.56
C ASP A 224 -17.60 10.75 30.75
N LYS A 225 -17.58 11.64 29.75
CA LYS A 225 -18.66 12.60 29.58
C LYS A 225 -19.83 11.74 29.21
N LYS A 226 -20.46 11.19 30.27
CA LYS A 226 -21.67 10.40 30.32
C LYS A 226 -22.47 10.79 29.09
N LYS A 227 -22.44 9.93 28.07
CA LYS A 227 -23.22 10.15 26.84
C LYS A 227 -24.64 10.33 27.32
N LYS A 228 -25.08 11.58 27.47
CA LYS A 228 -26.48 11.88 27.74
C LYS A 228 -27.23 11.15 26.65
N SER A 229 -28.10 10.23 27.06
CA SER A 229 -28.83 9.41 26.10
C SER A 229 -29.49 10.36 25.08
N PRO A 230 -29.65 9.93 23.82
CA PRO A 230 -30.38 10.73 22.83
C PRO A 230 -31.72 11.26 23.37
N ASP A 231 -32.33 10.54 24.30
CA ASP A 231 -33.55 10.92 25.02
C ASP A 231 -33.35 12.08 26.01
N GLU A 232 -32.25 12.14 26.76
CA GLU A 232 -31.94 13.32 27.59
C GLU A 232 -31.73 14.58 26.74
N ILE A 233 -31.08 14.43 25.57
CA ILE A 233 -30.87 15.54 24.64
C ILE A 233 -32.21 16.00 24.04
N ARG A 234 -33.10 15.07 23.66
CA ARG A 234 -34.46 15.38 23.21
C ARG A 234 -35.27 16.07 24.30
N LYS A 235 -35.22 15.59 25.55
CA LYS A 235 -35.97 16.15 26.68
C LYS A 235 -35.49 17.55 27.05
N ALA A 236 -34.18 17.81 27.00
CA ALA A 236 -33.63 19.15 27.20
C ALA A 236 -34.02 20.12 26.07
N LYS A 237 -34.04 19.65 24.82
CA LYS A 237 -34.44 20.46 23.65
C LYS A 237 -35.93 20.78 23.67
N GLN A 238 -36.78 19.84 24.11
CA GLN A 238 -38.21 20.08 24.32
C GLN A 238 -38.46 21.10 25.42
N ARG A 239 -37.77 21.00 26.57
CA ARG A 239 -37.87 22.01 27.65
C ARG A 239 -37.40 23.41 27.22
N ALA A 240 -36.40 23.50 26.33
CA ALA A 240 -35.95 24.77 25.79
C ALA A 240 -36.93 25.35 24.75
N ALA A 241 -37.61 24.50 23.98
CA ALA A 241 -38.66 24.92 23.04
C ALA A 241 -39.93 25.37 23.78
N GLU A 242 -40.30 24.68 24.86
CA GLU A 242 -41.49 25.00 25.66
C GLU A 242 -41.34 26.30 26.45
N LYS A 243 -40.10 26.67 26.84
CA LYS A 243 -39.81 27.97 27.47
C LYS A 243 -39.72 29.14 26.49
N ARG A 244 -39.76 28.89 25.17
CA ARG A 244 -39.87 29.95 24.17
C ARG A 244 -41.35 30.20 23.90
N ALA A 245 -41.90 31.16 24.63
CA ALA A 245 -43.25 31.64 24.43
C ALA A 245 -43.51 31.98 22.93
N PRO A 246 -44.70 31.64 22.39
CA PRO A 246 -44.99 31.76 20.96
C PRO A 246 -45.24 33.19 20.44
N SER A 247 -44.85 34.25 21.17
CA SER A 247 -45.17 35.63 20.78
C SER A 247 -44.36 36.20 19.62
N ASP A 248 -43.22 35.61 19.24
CA ASP A 248 -42.26 36.31 18.35
C ASP A 248 -42.11 35.73 16.92
N ILE A 249 -42.88 34.70 16.53
CA ILE A 249 -42.68 34.02 15.23
C ILE A 249 -43.37 34.74 14.04
N LYS A 250 -44.18 35.78 14.26
CA LYS A 250 -44.93 36.44 13.17
C LYS A 250 -44.14 37.43 12.29
N LYS A 251 -42.82 37.62 12.45
CA LYS A 251 -42.09 38.69 11.72
C LYS A 251 -41.02 38.26 10.71
N ALA A 252 -40.78 36.97 10.48
CA ALA A 252 -39.62 36.54 9.67
C ALA A 252 -39.94 36.00 8.26
N ASN A 253 -41.21 35.89 7.86
CA ASN A 253 -41.57 35.18 6.61
C ASN A 253 -41.77 36.06 5.37
N GLU A 254 -41.37 37.35 5.40
CA GLU A 254 -41.67 38.30 4.31
C GLU A 254 -40.43 38.79 3.53
N LYS A 255 -39.22 38.28 3.79
CA LYS A 255 -38.00 38.72 3.07
C LYS A 255 -37.20 37.53 2.54
N GLY A 256 -37.62 36.96 1.41
CA GLY A 256 -36.86 35.85 0.83
C GLY A 256 -37.25 35.40 -0.58
N THR A 257 -37.97 36.18 -1.38
CA THR A 257 -38.29 35.82 -2.77
C THR A 257 -37.70 36.84 -3.73
N GLU A 258 -36.37 36.79 -3.94
CA GLU A 258 -35.77 37.32 -5.17
C GLU A 258 -34.30 36.91 -5.28
N LYS A 259 -34.02 35.81 -5.99
CA LYS A 259 -32.73 35.66 -6.67
C LYS A 259 -32.88 34.90 -7.98
N LYS A 260 -33.15 35.75 -8.96
CA LYS A 260 -33.13 35.64 -10.42
C LYS A 260 -32.06 34.68 -10.97
N THR A 261 -32.56 33.72 -11.73
CA THR A 261 -31.86 32.80 -12.64
C THR A 261 -31.10 33.58 -13.72
N LYS A 262 -29.82 33.26 -13.92
CA LYS A 262 -29.05 33.67 -15.12
C LYS A 262 -28.23 32.48 -15.62
N ARG A 263 -28.75 31.79 -16.64
CA ARG A 263 -28.03 30.80 -17.45
C ARG A 263 -27.18 31.55 -18.49
N PRO A 264 -25.87 31.27 -18.63
CA PRO A 264 -25.13 31.65 -19.82
C PRO A 264 -25.29 30.58 -20.91
N ALA A 265 -25.57 31.04 -22.13
CA ALA A 265 -25.49 30.26 -23.35
C ALA A 265 -24.02 29.99 -23.70
N GLN A 266 -23.68 28.76 -24.06
CA GLN A 266 -22.40 28.41 -24.65
C GLN A 266 -22.54 28.41 -26.18
N LYS A 267 -21.60 29.09 -26.84
CA LYS A 267 -21.28 28.99 -28.26
C LYS A 267 -20.21 27.92 -28.44
#